data_AF-A0A2G9XZA2-F1
#
_entry.id   AF-A0A2G9XZA2-F1
#
_cell.length_a   1.000
_cell.length_b   1.000
_cell.length_c   1.000
_cell.angle_alpha   90.00
_cell.angle_beta   90.00
_cell.angle_gamma   90.00
#
_symmetry.space_group_name_H-M   'P 1'
#
loop_
_entity.id
_entity.type
_entity.pdbx_description
1 polymer ?
#
loop_
_entity_poly.entity_id
_entity_poly.type
_entity_poly.pdbx_seq_one_letter_code
_entity_poly.pdbx_strand_id
1 'polypeptide(L)'
;MKRTIFILLLFFGSVVTGNDYRIHERSNLWETIWDNGKIGGEVSPSETNPSMDWPGGPPGIDELSQRSYLKMGGVWIGGKDGEGNIFFDECGPYATGQEGIPNTWTTHSMGIERIENFNGSLDFDPGEGEEILISKWTTKNGITVTRKSMAWSYSGKRWGIKPGYDNFIIIDYVFKNTGDTNGDGEPDTTKKYQNVFFGFCYLIQPSSQDKRLHGWGSGYLDADDVVRYDSTRALLYAYDSTSQASGGALFDYGNLYEGEIKTPGYAGFAKLYSDPSTDGSPQPHTVFYAHSIERIYTLLQMAKETLYYILSGDSASIYLPKENYWLAPFLLQGYGPYNLEMGDSVHIVIVEAVHGISPKTCLGGSDSQQYLKDGHKYLTRSVDRANEIFNNNYYLEDYP
;
A
#
# COMPACT_ATOMS: atom_id res chain seq x y z
N MET A 1 14.92 47.63 -2.78
CA MET A 1 15.34 46.29 -3.25
C MET A 1 15.64 45.46 -2.01
N LYS A 2 14.65 44.73 -1.49
CA LYS A 2 14.79 43.92 -0.27
C LYS A 2 15.49 42.62 -0.65
N ARG A 3 16.63 42.34 -0.03
CA ARG A 3 17.38 41.09 -0.21
C ARG A 3 16.67 40.00 0.59
N THR A 4 16.04 39.07 -0.10
CA THR A 4 15.54 37.83 0.50
C THR A 4 16.73 36.92 0.77
N ILE A 5 16.97 36.61 2.04
CA ILE A 5 17.98 35.64 2.47
C ILE A 5 17.29 34.27 2.42
N PHE A 6 17.76 33.39 1.55
CA PHE A 6 17.45 31.96 1.61
C PHE A 6 18.27 31.37 2.75
N ILE A 7 17.61 30.90 3.81
CA ILE A 7 18.24 30.08 4.84
C ILE A 7 18.17 28.63 4.36
N LEU A 8 19.31 28.09 3.95
CA LEU A 8 19.48 26.66 3.71
C LEU A 8 19.63 25.99 5.08
N LEU A 9 18.59 25.30 5.55
CA LEU A 9 18.66 24.47 6.75
C LEU A 9 19.38 23.16 6.39
N LEU A 10 20.65 23.06 6.79
CA LEU A 10 21.40 21.80 6.81
C LEU A 10 20.93 20.99 8.02
N PHE A 11 20.14 19.94 7.77
CA PHE A 11 19.83 18.93 8.78
C PHE A 11 21.05 18.03 8.99
N PHE A 12 21.69 18.15 10.15
CA PHE A 12 22.53 17.08 10.68
C PHE A 12 21.60 16.10 11.40
N GLY A 13 21.09 15.11 10.67
CA GLY A 13 20.37 13.99 11.25
C GLY A 13 21.33 13.04 11.94
N SER A 14 21.15 12.82 13.23
CA SER A 14 21.73 11.67 13.93
C SER A 14 21.21 10.40 13.26
N VAL A 15 22.10 9.46 12.91
CA VAL A 15 21.71 8.13 12.42
C VAL A 15 20.96 7.43 13.56
N VAL A 16 19.63 7.41 13.49
CA VAL A 16 18.81 6.54 14.33
C VAL A 16 18.96 5.15 13.73
N THR A 17 19.68 4.28 14.41
CA THR A 17 19.75 2.87 14.04
C THR A 17 18.47 2.19 14.51
N GLY A 18 17.45 2.15 13.64
CA GLY A 18 16.17 1.50 13.84
C GLY A 18 15.17 1.93 12.76
N ASN A 19 14.26 1.05 12.34
CA ASN A 19 13.16 1.43 11.45
C ASN A 19 12.18 2.32 12.23
N ASP A 20 11.85 3.49 11.70
CA ASP A 20 10.86 4.41 12.25
C ASP A 20 9.56 4.36 11.40
N TYR A 21 8.44 4.74 12.00
CA TYR A 21 7.14 4.76 11.33
C TYR A 21 6.24 5.88 11.84
N ARG A 22 5.25 6.23 11.03
CA ARG A 22 4.15 7.14 11.39
C ARG A 22 2.84 6.53 10.92
N ILE A 23 1.76 6.89 11.60
CA ILE A 23 0.41 6.40 11.29
C ILE A 23 -0.36 7.53 10.62
N HIS A 24 -1.09 7.22 9.55
CA HIS A 24 -2.17 8.08 9.10
C HIS A 24 -3.38 7.88 10.02
N GLU A 25 -3.79 8.93 10.74
CA GLU A 25 -4.91 8.87 11.69
C GLU A 25 -5.93 10.00 11.45
N ARG A 26 -5.74 10.78 10.38
CA ARG A 26 -6.61 11.91 10.06
C ARG A 26 -7.88 11.51 9.32
N SER A 27 -7.81 10.55 8.41
CA SER A 27 -8.95 10.12 7.60
C SER A 27 -9.78 9.02 8.27
N ASN A 28 -10.80 8.51 7.58
CA ASN A 28 -11.55 7.32 8.01
C ASN A 28 -10.79 6.02 7.66
N LEU A 29 -9.76 6.08 6.81
CA LEU A 29 -8.81 5.00 6.54
C LEU A 29 -7.49 5.28 7.29
N TRP A 30 -7.09 4.37 8.18
CA TRP A 30 -5.85 4.50 8.93
C TRP A 30 -4.81 3.50 8.43
N GLU A 31 -3.55 3.92 8.36
CA GLU A 31 -2.47 3.11 7.79
C GLU A 31 -1.13 3.42 8.46
N THR A 32 -0.29 2.40 8.62
CA THR A 32 1.07 2.55 9.16
C THR A 32 2.08 2.66 8.03
N ILE A 33 2.87 3.73 8.03
CA ILE A 33 3.86 4.06 7.00
C ILE A 33 5.26 4.02 7.63
N TRP A 34 6.12 3.16 7.09
CA TRP A 34 7.50 3.00 7.56
C TRP A 34 8.50 3.82 6.74
N ASP A 35 9.70 3.98 7.26
CA ASP A 35 10.84 4.60 6.59
C ASP A 35 11.72 3.62 5.80
N ASN A 36 11.25 2.41 5.54
CA ASN A 36 12.01 1.33 4.89
C ASN A 36 11.25 0.65 3.73
N GLY A 37 10.17 1.28 3.26
CA GLY A 37 9.31 0.80 2.18
C GLY A 37 8.08 0.00 2.63
N LYS A 38 8.06 -0.54 3.86
CA LYS A 38 6.88 -1.26 4.38
C LYS A 38 5.67 -0.37 4.59
N ILE A 39 4.49 -0.98 4.53
CA ILE A 39 3.17 -0.41 4.84
C ILE A 39 2.39 -1.45 5.66
N GLY A 40 1.61 -1.01 6.65
CA GLY A 40 0.90 -1.89 7.58
C GLY A 40 1.71 -2.17 8.84
N GLY A 41 1.09 -2.86 9.79
CA GLY A 41 1.68 -3.28 11.05
C GLY A 41 2.64 -4.46 10.87
N GLU A 42 3.53 -4.68 11.84
CA GLU A 42 4.38 -5.86 11.83
C GLU A 42 3.56 -7.16 11.88
N VAL A 43 4.07 -8.23 11.25
CA VAL A 43 3.46 -9.56 11.33
C VAL A 43 3.78 -10.19 12.69
N SER A 44 3.09 -9.75 13.74
CA SER A 44 3.25 -10.23 15.11
C SER A 44 1.89 -10.35 15.80
N PRO A 45 1.58 -11.47 16.50
CA PRO A 45 0.30 -11.64 17.19
C PRO A 45 -0.03 -10.60 18.26
N SER A 46 0.90 -9.72 18.63
CA SER A 46 0.66 -8.60 19.55
C SER A 46 0.66 -7.24 18.86
N GLU A 47 0.82 -7.19 17.54
CA GLU A 47 0.78 -5.96 16.76
C GLU A 47 -0.66 -5.42 16.67
N THR A 48 -0.80 -4.11 16.86
CA THR A 48 -2.07 -3.37 16.80
C THR A 48 -1.97 -2.10 15.96
N ASN A 49 -0.84 -1.89 15.29
CA ASN A 49 -0.67 -0.81 14.34
C ASN A 49 -1.72 -0.90 13.21
N PRO A 50 -2.35 0.23 12.82
CA PRO A 50 -3.33 0.25 11.73
C PRO A 50 -2.76 -0.27 10.42
N SER A 51 -3.54 -1.09 9.72
CA SER A 51 -3.13 -1.66 8.42
C SER A 51 -4.34 -1.68 7.49
N MET A 52 -4.53 -0.61 6.72
CA MET A 52 -5.79 -0.28 6.07
C MET A 52 -7.01 -0.38 7.01
N ASP A 53 -6.90 0.11 8.24
CA ASP A 53 -7.98 0.04 9.22
C ASP A 53 -9.15 0.92 8.78
N TRP A 54 -10.34 0.31 8.66
CA TRP A 54 -11.53 1.00 8.17
C TRP A 54 -12.85 0.53 8.80
N PRO A 55 -13.66 1.44 9.37
CA PRO A 55 -13.28 2.79 9.78
C PRO A 55 -12.12 2.72 10.80
N GLY A 56 -11.17 3.64 10.69
CA GLY A 56 -10.12 3.83 11.69
C GLY A 56 -10.73 4.06 13.08
N GLY A 57 -10.01 3.66 14.12
CA GLY A 57 -10.48 3.78 15.51
C GLY A 57 -9.36 4.21 16.45
N PRO A 58 -9.65 4.57 17.72
CA PRO A 58 -8.66 5.13 18.62
C PRO A 58 -7.36 4.30 18.72
N PRO A 59 -6.19 4.94 18.93
CA PRO A 59 -4.95 4.21 19.17
C PRO A 59 -5.11 3.21 20.33
N GLY A 60 -4.49 2.02 20.19
CA GLY A 60 -4.55 0.98 21.22
C GLY A 60 -5.88 0.22 21.29
N ILE A 61 -6.64 0.21 20.19
CA ILE A 61 -7.71 -0.76 19.99
C ILE A 61 -7.15 -2.18 20.15
N ASP A 62 -7.89 -3.03 20.85
CA ASP A 62 -7.55 -4.44 20.96
C ASP A 62 -7.74 -5.14 19.60
N GLU A 63 -6.97 -6.21 19.34
CA GLU A 63 -7.00 -6.92 18.05
C GLU A 63 -8.42 -7.31 17.59
N LEU A 64 -9.35 -7.54 18.53
CA LEU A 64 -10.71 -8.02 18.27
C LEU A 64 -11.66 -6.91 17.80
N SER A 65 -11.29 -5.67 18.09
CA SER A 65 -12.06 -4.49 17.74
C SER A 65 -11.45 -3.77 16.54
N GLN A 66 -10.25 -4.17 16.11
CA GLN A 66 -9.58 -3.67 14.91
C GLN A 66 -10.27 -4.19 13.65
N ARG A 67 -10.35 -3.35 12.61
CA ARG A 67 -10.94 -3.69 11.31
C ARG A 67 -9.92 -3.44 10.21
N SER A 68 -8.81 -4.17 10.26
CA SER A 68 -7.74 -4.11 9.26
C SER A 68 -8.11 -4.86 7.99
N TYR A 69 -7.58 -4.38 6.88
CA TYR A 69 -7.73 -5.01 5.57
C TYR A 69 -6.40 -5.36 4.93
N LEU A 70 -5.27 -5.02 5.56
CA LEU A 70 -3.95 -5.24 5.01
C LEU A 70 -3.12 -5.99 6.03
N LYS A 71 -2.49 -7.09 5.62
CA LYS A 71 -1.44 -7.69 6.41
C LYS A 71 -0.15 -6.87 6.28
N MET A 72 0.41 -6.78 5.09
CA MET A 72 1.56 -5.89 4.88
C MET A 72 1.61 -5.50 3.41
N GLY A 73 2.05 -4.28 3.17
CA GLY A 73 2.34 -3.75 1.86
C GLY A 73 3.79 -3.31 1.70
N GLY A 74 4.16 -2.92 0.50
CA GLY A 74 5.42 -2.25 0.21
C GLY A 74 5.82 -2.34 -1.25
N VAL A 75 7.11 -2.19 -1.50
CA VAL A 75 7.64 -2.02 -2.86
C VAL A 75 8.65 -3.11 -3.22
N TRP A 76 8.54 -3.65 -4.42
CA TRP A 76 9.57 -4.47 -5.06
C TRP A 76 10.28 -3.65 -6.14
N ILE A 77 11.60 -3.75 -6.21
CA ILE A 77 12.41 -3.05 -7.21
C ILE A 77 13.33 -4.06 -7.86
N GLY A 78 13.28 -4.20 -9.19
CA GLY A 78 14.12 -5.15 -9.89
C GLY A 78 14.53 -4.64 -11.26
N GLY A 79 15.66 -5.11 -11.75
CA GLY A 79 16.19 -4.68 -13.05
C GLY A 79 17.48 -5.37 -13.41
N LYS A 80 18.14 -4.86 -14.44
CA LYS A 80 19.45 -5.33 -14.91
C LYS A 80 20.47 -4.21 -14.81
N ASP A 81 21.67 -4.51 -14.31
CA ASP A 81 22.78 -3.56 -14.37
C ASP A 81 23.36 -3.43 -15.79
N GLY A 82 24.34 -2.55 -15.97
CA GLY A 82 25.01 -2.33 -17.26
C GLY A 82 25.74 -3.55 -17.85
N GLU A 83 25.96 -4.61 -17.06
CA GLU A 83 26.53 -5.88 -17.50
C GLU A 83 25.45 -6.94 -17.81
N GLY A 84 24.18 -6.63 -17.54
CA GLY A 84 23.05 -7.53 -17.74
C GLY A 84 22.75 -8.42 -16.53
N ASN A 85 23.41 -8.21 -15.39
CA ASN A 85 23.14 -8.98 -14.17
C ASN A 85 21.82 -8.52 -13.54
N ILE A 86 20.98 -9.47 -13.15
CA ILE A 86 19.71 -9.17 -12.48
C ILE A 86 19.96 -8.75 -11.02
N PHE A 87 19.32 -7.66 -10.62
CA PHE A 87 19.16 -7.26 -9.23
C PHE A 87 17.67 -7.26 -8.85
N PHE A 88 17.42 -7.44 -7.56
CA PHE A 88 16.10 -7.38 -6.96
C PHE A 88 16.23 -6.94 -5.51
N ASP A 89 15.43 -5.95 -5.12
CA ASP A 89 15.30 -5.42 -3.77
C ASP A 89 13.83 -5.53 -3.33
N GLU A 90 13.61 -6.23 -2.23
CA GLU A 90 12.30 -6.36 -1.58
C GLU A 90 12.24 -5.33 -0.45
N CYS A 91 11.34 -4.35 -0.56
CA CYS A 91 11.12 -3.28 0.40
C CYS A 91 9.66 -3.34 0.88
N GLY A 92 9.18 -4.51 1.31
CA GLY A 92 7.76 -4.70 1.59
C GLY A 92 7.43 -5.92 2.46
N PRO A 93 6.38 -6.71 2.11
CA PRO A 93 5.76 -7.69 3.01
C PRO A 93 6.69 -8.79 3.54
N TYR A 94 7.85 -8.97 2.91
CA TYR A 94 8.73 -10.10 3.14
C TYR A 94 10.12 -9.73 3.66
N ALA A 95 10.48 -8.44 3.71
CA ALA A 95 11.75 -7.99 4.24
C ALA A 95 11.87 -8.24 5.75
N THR A 96 12.74 -9.16 6.17
CA THR A 96 12.97 -9.50 7.59
C THR A 96 14.15 -8.78 8.23
N GLY A 97 14.88 -7.91 7.51
CA GLY A 97 15.89 -7.00 8.07
C GLY A 97 17.13 -7.64 8.73
N GLN A 98 17.30 -8.96 8.71
CA GLN A 98 18.37 -9.63 9.47
C GLN A 98 19.60 -9.94 8.62
N GLU A 99 20.59 -9.06 8.57
CA GLU A 99 21.86 -9.25 7.82
C GLU A 99 22.46 -10.67 7.98
N GLY A 100 22.71 -11.38 6.87
CA GLY A 100 23.40 -12.69 6.86
C GLY A 100 22.54 -13.94 6.62
N ILE A 101 21.23 -13.79 6.43
CA ILE A 101 20.32 -14.87 5.97
C ILE A 101 20.09 -14.69 4.45
N PRO A 102 20.01 -15.77 3.64
CA PRO A 102 19.56 -15.64 2.26
C PRO A 102 18.23 -14.89 2.20
N ASN A 103 18.11 -13.87 1.33
CA ASN A 103 16.93 -13.00 1.18
C ASN A 103 16.76 -11.90 2.25
N THR A 104 17.88 -11.41 2.80
CA THR A 104 17.88 -10.23 3.66
C THR A 104 18.09 -8.98 2.83
N TRP A 105 16.98 -8.35 2.49
CA TRP A 105 16.94 -7.16 1.66
C TRP A 105 17.05 -5.95 2.58
N THR A 106 18.27 -5.41 2.66
CA THR A 106 18.65 -4.30 3.54
C THR A 106 18.41 -2.99 2.80
N THR A 107 17.25 -2.40 3.00
CA THR A 107 17.07 -0.97 2.78
C THR A 107 17.76 -0.20 3.90
N HIS A 108 18.24 0.99 3.59
CA HIS A 108 18.77 1.91 4.59
C HIS A 108 17.77 3.05 4.76
N SER A 109 17.17 3.14 5.95
CA SER A 109 16.28 4.25 6.29
C SER A 109 17.04 5.58 6.21
N MET A 110 16.39 6.57 5.62
CA MET A 110 16.83 7.97 5.61
C MET A 110 15.85 8.87 6.39
N GLY A 111 14.91 8.27 7.11
CA GLY A 111 13.96 8.93 8.00
C GLY A 111 12.53 9.04 7.47
N ILE A 112 11.65 9.45 8.39
CA ILE A 112 10.24 9.74 8.14
C ILE A 112 9.79 10.96 8.95
N GLU A 113 8.98 11.80 8.34
CA GLU A 113 8.37 12.96 8.97
C GLU A 113 6.86 13.03 8.74
N ARG A 114 6.16 13.67 9.68
CA ARG A 114 4.74 14.01 9.58
C ARG A 114 4.62 15.52 9.41
N ILE A 115 3.80 15.94 8.44
CA ILE A 115 3.39 17.31 8.25
C ILE A 115 1.88 17.39 8.46
N GLU A 116 1.46 18.27 9.35
CA GLU A 116 0.05 18.53 9.64
C GLU A 116 -0.38 19.80 8.92
N ASN A 117 -1.33 19.66 8.00
CA ASN A 117 -1.86 20.74 7.16
C ASN A 117 -3.36 20.88 7.41
N PHE A 118 -3.73 21.08 8.67
CA PHE A 118 -5.12 21.12 9.08
C PHE A 118 -5.77 22.45 8.71
N ASN A 119 -7.02 22.37 8.26
CA ASN A 119 -7.86 23.56 8.10
C ASN A 119 -7.94 24.34 9.44
N GLY A 120 -7.52 25.60 9.41
CA GLY A 120 -7.40 26.46 10.59
C GLY A 120 -5.98 26.65 11.14
N SER A 121 -5.00 25.90 10.64
CA SER A 121 -3.58 26.16 10.88
C SER A 121 -3.12 27.44 10.17
N LEU A 122 -2.11 28.13 10.71
CA LEU A 122 -1.61 29.40 10.16
C LEU A 122 -1.07 29.24 8.73
N ASP A 123 -0.40 28.12 8.48
CA ASP A 123 0.28 27.79 7.23
C ASP A 123 -0.52 26.77 6.41
N PHE A 124 -1.84 26.73 6.58
CA PHE A 124 -2.72 25.82 5.85
C PHE A 124 -2.66 26.06 4.32
N ASP A 125 -2.36 25.00 3.57
CA ASP A 125 -2.36 24.97 2.10
C ASP A 125 -3.52 24.07 1.59
N PRO A 126 -4.54 24.64 0.93
CA PRO A 126 -5.64 23.87 0.36
C PRO A 126 -5.25 23.02 -0.86
N GLY A 127 -4.03 23.17 -1.40
CA GLY A 127 -3.46 22.35 -2.47
C GLY A 127 -2.66 21.14 -1.97
N GLU A 128 -2.87 20.72 -0.73
CA GLU A 128 -2.12 19.64 -0.08
C GLU A 128 -3.04 18.74 0.76
N GLY A 129 -2.57 17.53 1.09
CA GLY A 129 -3.26 16.63 2.03
C GLY A 129 -3.39 17.26 3.42
N GLU A 130 -4.41 16.90 4.21
CA GLU A 130 -4.53 17.42 5.60
C GLU A 130 -3.48 16.81 6.53
N GLU A 131 -3.12 15.56 6.28
CA GLU A 131 -2.02 14.86 6.92
C GLU A 131 -1.13 14.28 5.84
N ILE A 132 0.17 14.56 5.96
CA ILE A 132 1.18 14.14 4.99
C ILE A 132 2.27 13.41 5.75
N LEU A 133 2.63 12.22 5.30
CA LEU A 133 3.81 11.51 5.77
C LEU A 133 4.82 11.45 4.62
N ILE A 134 6.05 11.87 4.88
CA ILE A 134 7.16 11.78 3.93
C ILE A 134 8.17 10.81 4.48
N SER A 135 8.36 9.67 3.81
CA SER A 135 9.34 8.66 4.18
C SER A 135 10.37 8.45 3.07
N LYS A 136 11.61 8.18 3.47
CA LYS A 136 12.72 8.06 2.52
C LYS A 136 13.65 6.92 2.91
N TRP A 137 14.06 6.13 1.92
CA TRP A 137 15.06 5.06 2.08
C TRP A 137 15.86 4.88 0.81
N THR A 138 16.98 4.17 0.92
CA THR A 138 17.73 3.71 -0.26
C THR A 138 17.93 2.21 -0.24
N THR A 139 18.01 1.60 -1.42
CA THR A 139 18.36 0.18 -1.55
C THR A 139 19.86 0.00 -1.68
N LYS A 140 20.36 -1.21 -1.43
CA LYS A 140 21.76 -1.60 -1.70
C LYS A 140 22.18 -1.46 -3.17
N ASN A 141 21.22 -1.27 -4.08
CA ASN A 141 21.47 -1.01 -5.50
C ASN A 141 21.43 0.50 -5.83
N GLY A 142 21.44 1.39 -4.84
CA GLY A 142 21.56 2.82 -5.12
C GLY A 142 20.28 3.48 -5.61
N ILE A 143 19.13 2.82 -5.46
CA ILE A 143 17.83 3.41 -5.76
C ILE A 143 17.26 4.01 -4.48
N THR A 144 17.27 5.33 -4.40
CA THR A 144 16.62 6.07 -3.32
C THR A 144 15.15 6.27 -3.66
N VAL A 145 14.28 5.90 -2.72
CA VAL A 145 12.84 6.07 -2.82
C VAL A 145 12.42 7.17 -1.86
N THR A 146 11.63 8.11 -2.37
CA THR A 146 10.89 9.08 -1.56
C THR A 146 9.41 8.76 -1.71
N ARG A 147 8.72 8.53 -0.60
CA ARG A 147 7.29 8.28 -0.53
C ARG A 147 6.61 9.44 0.20
N LYS A 148 5.64 10.08 -0.44
CA LYS A 148 4.73 11.07 0.16
C LYS A 148 3.32 10.49 0.19
N SER A 149 2.80 10.15 1.36
CA SER A 149 1.40 9.69 1.53
C SER A 149 0.54 10.81 2.12
N MET A 150 -0.71 10.91 1.65
CA MET A 150 -1.60 12.03 1.93
C MET A 150 -3.02 11.55 2.25
N ALA A 151 -3.62 12.15 3.29
CA ALA A 151 -4.95 11.79 3.78
C ALA A 151 -5.81 13.05 4.07
N TRP A 152 -7.13 12.91 3.96
CA TRP A 152 -8.13 13.97 4.21
C TRP A 152 -9.23 13.46 5.15
N SER A 153 -9.80 14.31 6.00
CA SER A 153 -10.85 13.94 6.99
C SER A 153 -12.29 14.23 6.54
N TYR A 154 -12.49 14.65 5.29
CA TYR A 154 -13.78 15.14 4.82
C TYR A 154 -14.78 14.00 4.57
N SER A 155 -15.65 13.68 5.53
CA SER A 155 -16.66 12.61 5.40
C SER A 155 -17.85 12.89 4.47
N GLY A 156 -17.89 14.07 3.83
CA GLY A 156 -19.01 14.53 3.02
C GLY A 156 -20.24 14.93 3.86
N LYS A 157 -21.22 15.62 3.26
CA LYS A 157 -22.42 16.05 3.99
C LYS A 157 -23.50 14.97 4.00
N ARG A 158 -24.15 14.77 5.16
CA ARG A 158 -25.42 14.06 5.30
C ARG A 158 -26.42 14.64 4.27
N TRP A 159 -27.08 13.77 3.50
CA TRP A 159 -27.96 14.07 2.34
C TRP A 159 -27.29 14.19 0.96
N GLY A 160 -25.99 13.87 0.81
CA GLY A 160 -25.38 13.63 -0.50
C GLY A 160 -25.05 14.89 -1.30
N ILE A 161 -24.98 16.05 -0.64
CA ILE A 161 -24.72 17.35 -1.30
C ILE A 161 -23.23 17.55 -1.59
N LYS A 162 -22.32 16.89 -0.85
CA LYS A 162 -20.87 16.93 -1.10
C LYS A 162 -20.24 15.54 -1.00
N PRO A 163 -19.30 15.18 -1.90
CA PRO A 163 -18.52 13.96 -1.79
C PRO A 163 -17.63 13.98 -0.54
N GLY A 164 -17.33 12.80 0.00
CA GLY A 164 -16.36 12.62 1.09
C GLY A 164 -15.02 12.09 0.56
N TYR A 165 -13.92 12.60 1.09
CA TYR A 165 -12.54 12.32 0.68
C TYR A 165 -11.75 11.58 1.77
N ASP A 166 -12.43 10.83 2.63
CA ASP A 166 -11.86 10.24 3.85
C ASP A 166 -11.65 8.72 3.80
N ASN A 167 -11.91 8.07 2.66
CA ASN A 167 -11.87 6.61 2.50
C ASN A 167 -10.74 6.14 1.58
N PHE A 168 -9.67 6.94 1.47
CA PHE A 168 -8.49 6.63 0.68
C PHE A 168 -7.26 7.38 1.20
N ILE A 169 -6.08 6.88 0.84
CA ILE A 169 -4.78 7.53 1.01
C ILE A 169 -4.10 7.58 -0.36
N ILE A 170 -3.70 8.78 -0.80
CA ILE A 170 -2.92 8.93 -2.04
C ILE A 170 -1.44 8.81 -1.67
N ILE A 171 -0.69 7.99 -2.43
CA ILE A 171 0.73 7.76 -2.19
C ILE A 171 1.52 8.06 -3.46
N ASP A 172 2.36 9.07 -3.36
CA ASP A 172 3.26 9.56 -4.39
C ASP A 172 4.68 9.00 -4.16
N TYR A 173 5.21 8.29 -5.14
CA TYR A 173 6.54 7.69 -5.11
C TYR A 173 7.46 8.31 -6.15
N VAL A 174 8.65 8.73 -5.71
CA VAL A 174 9.77 9.07 -6.57
C VAL A 174 10.89 8.07 -6.35
N PHE A 175 11.19 7.31 -7.40
CA PHE A 175 12.32 6.38 -7.45
C PHE A 175 13.47 7.04 -8.17
N LYS A 176 14.59 7.30 -7.49
CA LYS A 176 15.75 7.97 -8.08
C LYS A 176 16.97 7.08 -8.00
N ASN A 177 17.67 6.92 -9.12
CA ASN A 177 19.01 6.35 -9.10
C ASN A 177 19.97 7.40 -8.54
N THR A 178 20.36 7.26 -7.28
CA THR A 178 21.29 8.16 -6.57
C THR A 178 22.67 7.55 -6.41
N GLY A 179 22.75 6.22 -6.45
CA GLY A 179 23.99 5.48 -6.26
C GLY A 179 24.34 5.33 -4.79
N ASP A 180 23.53 5.88 -3.88
CA ASP A 180 23.67 5.75 -2.42
C ASP A 180 23.19 4.35 -2.00
N THR A 181 24.13 3.50 -1.62
CA THR A 181 23.85 2.11 -1.24
C THR A 181 23.74 1.91 0.26
N ASN A 182 23.99 2.95 1.06
CA ASN A 182 24.19 2.83 2.51
C ASN A 182 23.30 3.80 3.34
N GLY A 183 22.64 4.77 2.69
CA GLY A 183 21.73 5.74 3.27
C GLY A 183 22.36 7.04 3.77
N ASP A 184 23.64 7.29 3.51
CA ASP A 184 24.36 8.50 3.97
C ASP A 184 24.12 9.75 3.09
N GLY A 185 23.41 9.59 1.97
CA GLY A 185 23.09 10.66 1.04
C GLY A 185 24.14 10.91 -0.05
N GLU A 186 25.25 10.18 -0.04
CA GLU A 186 26.32 10.30 -1.04
C GLU A 186 26.34 9.08 -1.97
N PRO A 187 26.69 9.23 -3.26
CA PRO A 187 26.80 8.09 -4.17
C PRO A 187 27.97 7.15 -3.81
N ASP A 188 27.68 5.89 -3.51
CA ASP A 188 28.66 4.80 -3.38
C ASP A 188 28.97 4.12 -4.73
N THR A 189 28.04 4.24 -5.69
CA THR A 189 28.15 3.61 -7.00
C THR A 189 27.68 4.54 -8.13
N THR A 190 28.09 4.19 -9.36
CA THR A 190 27.71 4.91 -10.60
C THR A 190 27.00 3.99 -11.59
N LYS A 191 26.41 2.91 -11.08
CA LYS A 191 25.71 1.91 -11.89
C LYS A 191 24.52 2.54 -12.61
N LYS A 192 24.36 2.08 -13.84
CA LYS A 192 23.20 2.35 -14.69
C LYS A 192 22.35 1.11 -14.76
N TYR A 193 21.05 1.29 -14.87
CA TYR A 193 20.11 0.19 -14.87
C TYR A 193 19.23 0.20 -16.11
N GLN A 194 18.91 -0.99 -16.59
CA GLN A 194 18.03 -1.22 -17.74
C GLN A 194 16.95 -2.22 -17.34
N ASN A 195 15.80 -2.15 -18.02
CA ASN A 195 14.65 -3.01 -17.71
C ASN A 195 14.28 -2.98 -16.21
N VAL A 196 14.28 -1.78 -15.63
CA VAL A 196 13.90 -1.58 -14.24
C VAL A 196 12.39 -1.60 -14.12
N PHE A 197 11.90 -2.33 -13.13
CA PHE A 197 10.49 -2.37 -12.76
C PHE A 197 10.32 -2.00 -11.28
N PHE A 198 9.25 -1.27 -11.00
CA PHE A 198 8.79 -0.94 -9.66
C PHE A 198 7.45 -1.63 -9.41
N GLY A 199 7.35 -2.43 -8.36
CA GLY A 199 6.17 -3.22 -8.04
C GLY A 199 5.56 -2.81 -6.72
N PHE A 200 4.25 -2.63 -6.67
CA PHE A 200 3.53 -2.40 -5.42
C PHE A 200 2.88 -3.70 -4.98
N CYS A 201 3.31 -4.21 -3.84
CA CYS A 201 2.94 -5.53 -3.32
C CYS A 201 2.07 -5.36 -2.07
N TYR A 202 0.89 -5.95 -2.05
CA TYR A 202 -0.05 -5.88 -0.93
C TYR A 202 -0.58 -7.26 -0.56
N LEU A 203 -0.56 -7.57 0.73
CA LEU A 203 -1.22 -8.72 1.32
C LEU A 203 -2.58 -8.30 1.88
N ILE A 204 -3.53 -7.91 1.02
CA ILE A 204 -4.85 -7.43 1.46
C ILE A 204 -5.63 -8.62 2.03
N GLN A 205 -5.99 -8.60 3.31
CA GLN A 205 -6.73 -9.69 3.97
C GLN A 205 -7.91 -9.11 4.72
N PRO A 206 -9.04 -8.87 4.04
CA PRO A 206 -10.26 -8.41 4.68
C PRO A 206 -10.66 -9.28 5.87
N SER A 207 -10.52 -10.61 5.84
CA SER A 207 -11.00 -11.53 6.89
C SER A 207 -10.04 -11.81 8.06
N SER A 208 -8.77 -11.35 8.05
CA SER A 208 -7.72 -11.92 8.90
C SER A 208 -7.55 -11.38 10.33
N GLN A 209 -8.52 -10.68 10.92
CA GLN A 209 -8.41 -10.09 12.28
C GLN A 209 -9.45 -10.58 13.34
N ASP A 210 -10.08 -11.76 13.20
CA ASP A 210 -11.01 -12.30 14.21
C ASP A 210 -10.41 -13.38 15.15
N LYS A 211 -10.56 -13.13 16.46
CA LYS A 211 -10.19 -13.86 17.69
C LYS A 211 -9.98 -15.37 17.65
N ARG A 212 -10.83 -16.10 16.92
CA ARG A 212 -10.92 -17.56 17.13
C ARG A 212 -9.77 -18.30 16.46
N LEU A 213 -9.18 -17.67 15.45
CA LEU A 213 -8.11 -18.23 14.66
C LEU A 213 -7.24 -17.14 14.03
N HIS A 214 -7.37 -15.82 14.32
CA HIS A 214 -6.83 -14.73 13.49
C HIS A 214 -6.37 -13.45 14.22
N GLY A 215 -5.32 -13.58 15.06
CA GLY A 215 -4.36 -12.48 15.22
C GLY A 215 -3.34 -12.52 14.07
N TRP A 216 -2.54 -11.47 13.90
CA TRP A 216 -1.43 -11.36 12.94
C TRP A 216 -0.48 -12.57 12.84
N GLY A 217 -0.44 -13.41 13.89
CA GLY A 217 0.36 -14.63 13.98
C GLY A 217 -0.42 -15.94 13.90
N SER A 218 -1.67 -15.91 13.46
CA SER A 218 -2.45 -17.13 13.31
C SER A 218 -2.23 -17.82 11.97
N GLY A 219 -2.62 -19.08 11.88
CA GLY A 219 -2.44 -19.88 10.68
C GLY A 219 -2.99 -19.18 9.44
N TYR A 220 -2.14 -19.14 8.43
CA TYR A 220 -2.43 -19.02 7.00
C TYR A 220 -3.56 -19.99 6.56
N LEU A 221 -4.78 -19.95 7.09
CA LEU A 221 -5.75 -21.03 6.87
C LEU A 221 -7.12 -20.56 6.40
N ASP A 222 -7.35 -19.25 6.22
CA ASP A 222 -8.56 -18.79 5.57
C ASP A 222 -8.31 -18.40 4.12
N ALA A 223 -9.12 -19.00 3.25
CA ALA A 223 -9.08 -18.85 1.81
C ALA A 223 -10.51 -18.64 1.37
N ASP A 224 -11.05 -17.48 1.73
CA ASP A 224 -12.42 -17.03 1.46
C ASP A 224 -12.49 -15.60 0.87
N ASP A 225 -11.33 -14.93 0.71
CA ASP A 225 -11.28 -13.65 0.02
C ASP A 225 -11.28 -13.83 -1.50
N VAL A 226 -12.00 -12.96 -2.20
CA VAL A 226 -12.01 -12.91 -3.66
C VAL A 226 -11.24 -11.69 -4.14
N VAL A 227 -10.32 -11.93 -5.08
CA VAL A 227 -9.55 -10.89 -5.76
C VAL A 227 -10.18 -10.54 -7.11
N ARG A 228 -10.16 -9.26 -7.45
CA ARG A 228 -10.59 -8.75 -8.77
C ARG A 228 -9.68 -7.63 -9.26
N TYR A 229 -9.63 -7.47 -10.58
CA TYR A 229 -8.95 -6.36 -11.24
C TYR A 229 -9.94 -5.59 -12.12
N ASP A 230 -10.09 -4.29 -11.86
CA ASP A 230 -10.80 -3.35 -12.75
C ASP A 230 -9.76 -2.61 -13.60
N SER A 231 -9.64 -3.02 -14.86
CA SER A 231 -8.70 -2.43 -15.82
C SER A 231 -9.05 -0.98 -16.21
N THR A 232 -10.29 -0.53 -15.99
CA THR A 232 -10.69 0.85 -16.27
C THR A 232 -10.01 1.83 -15.33
N ARG A 233 -9.82 1.41 -14.07
CA ARG A 233 -9.20 2.20 -13.00
C ARG A 233 -7.79 1.73 -12.64
N ALA A 234 -7.31 0.67 -13.31
CA ALA A 234 -6.16 -0.09 -12.86
C ALA A 234 -6.24 -0.42 -11.35
N LEU A 235 -7.41 -0.83 -10.87
CA LEU A 235 -7.70 -1.12 -9.47
C LEU A 235 -7.60 -2.63 -9.23
N LEU A 236 -6.67 -3.03 -8.35
CA LEU A 236 -6.56 -4.40 -7.85
C LEU A 236 -7.09 -4.44 -6.41
N TYR A 237 -8.07 -5.29 -6.14
CA TYR A 237 -8.79 -5.27 -4.87
C TYR A 237 -9.22 -6.65 -4.40
N ALA A 238 -9.48 -6.77 -3.10
CA ALA A 238 -9.99 -7.95 -2.44
C ALA A 238 -11.21 -7.61 -1.56
N TYR A 239 -12.03 -8.63 -1.31
CA TYR A 239 -13.15 -8.58 -0.39
C TYR A 239 -13.44 -9.99 0.13
N ASP A 240 -13.87 -10.06 1.39
CA ASP A 240 -14.41 -11.27 2.00
C ASP A 240 -15.70 -11.65 1.28
N SER A 241 -15.86 -12.91 0.88
CA SER A 241 -17.03 -13.41 0.16
C SER A 241 -17.61 -14.65 0.84
N THR A 242 -18.85 -15.02 0.53
CA THR A 242 -19.39 -16.32 0.96
C THR A 242 -18.52 -17.45 0.39
N SER A 243 -17.81 -18.21 1.24
CA SER A 243 -17.02 -19.37 0.83
C SER A 243 -17.90 -20.40 0.09
N GLN A 244 -17.55 -20.80 -1.14
CA GLN A 244 -18.26 -21.89 -1.85
C GLN A 244 -17.84 -23.29 -1.38
N ALA A 245 -16.94 -23.40 -0.40
CA ALA A 245 -16.44 -24.68 0.06
C ALA A 245 -17.58 -25.52 0.65
N SER A 246 -18.26 -26.30 -0.21
CA SER A 246 -19.26 -27.35 0.03
C SER A 246 -19.92 -27.33 1.41
N GLY A 247 -20.58 -26.23 1.77
CA GLY A 247 -21.13 -26.02 3.12
C GLY A 247 -20.74 -24.73 3.82
N GLY A 248 -19.99 -23.83 3.15
CA GLY A 248 -19.72 -22.47 3.63
C GLY A 248 -21.01 -21.80 4.10
N ALA A 249 -21.00 -21.33 5.34
CA ALA A 249 -22.21 -20.88 5.96
C ALA A 249 -22.51 -19.43 5.55
N LEU A 250 -23.78 -19.12 5.35
CA LEU A 250 -24.22 -17.76 4.99
C LEU A 250 -23.76 -16.68 5.99
N PHE A 251 -23.32 -17.06 7.19
CA PHE A 251 -22.77 -16.16 8.20
C PHE A 251 -21.33 -15.68 7.92
N ASP A 252 -20.59 -16.28 6.97
CA ASP A 252 -19.18 -15.95 6.74
C ASP A 252 -18.97 -14.58 6.08
N TYR A 253 -19.93 -14.15 5.25
CA TYR A 253 -19.75 -12.94 4.44
C TYR A 253 -19.61 -11.68 5.29
N GLY A 254 -18.48 -11.00 5.13
CA GLY A 254 -18.17 -9.79 5.89
C GLY A 254 -17.76 -10.07 7.34
N ASN A 255 -17.33 -11.30 7.62
CA ASN A 255 -16.84 -11.78 8.90
C ASN A 255 -17.81 -11.44 10.06
N LEU A 256 -18.95 -12.14 10.11
CA LEU A 256 -19.99 -11.90 11.12
C LEU A 256 -19.57 -12.47 12.48
N TYR A 257 -19.20 -11.59 13.42
CA TYR A 257 -18.81 -11.97 14.76
C TYR A 257 -19.65 -11.26 15.82
N GLU A 258 -20.17 -12.03 16.79
CA GLU A 258 -21.00 -11.51 17.91
C GLU A 258 -22.17 -10.60 17.48
N GLY A 259 -22.73 -10.84 16.29
CA GLY A 259 -23.85 -10.07 15.75
C GLY A 259 -23.45 -8.80 14.99
N GLU A 260 -22.16 -8.62 14.71
CA GLU A 260 -21.62 -7.48 13.96
C GLU A 260 -20.78 -7.95 12.75
N ILE A 261 -20.93 -7.27 11.62
CA ILE A 261 -20.05 -7.42 10.45
C ILE A 261 -18.70 -6.74 10.73
N LYS A 262 -17.61 -7.50 10.74
CA LYS A 262 -16.26 -6.98 11.03
C LYS A 262 -15.50 -6.49 9.81
N THR A 263 -15.85 -6.98 8.61
CA THR A 263 -15.14 -6.67 7.36
C THR A 263 -16.11 -6.03 6.37
N PRO A 264 -16.65 -4.84 6.70
CA PRO A 264 -17.80 -4.28 6.01
C PRO A 264 -17.59 -3.79 4.57
N GLY A 265 -16.41 -4.01 4.00
CA GLY A 265 -15.90 -3.22 2.88
C GLY A 265 -15.02 -4.00 1.93
N TYR A 266 -14.69 -3.35 0.83
CA TYR A 266 -13.77 -3.82 -0.19
C TYR A 266 -12.51 -2.97 -0.06
N ALA A 267 -11.34 -3.60 -0.15
CA ALA A 267 -10.06 -2.94 0.00
C ALA A 267 -9.18 -3.20 -1.21
N GLY A 268 -8.45 -2.19 -1.65
CA GLY A 268 -7.61 -2.30 -2.84
C GLY A 268 -6.70 -1.11 -3.04
N PHE A 269 -5.91 -1.18 -4.10
CA PHE A 269 -5.08 -0.08 -4.56
C PHE A 269 -5.16 0.08 -6.07
N ALA A 270 -5.00 1.32 -6.54
CA ALA A 270 -5.11 1.68 -7.94
C ALA A 270 -4.02 2.65 -8.40
N LYS A 271 -3.70 2.61 -9.69
CA LYS A 271 -2.86 3.62 -10.33
C LYS A 271 -3.61 4.94 -10.49
N LEU A 272 -3.02 6.05 -10.04
CA LEU A 272 -3.42 7.40 -10.44
C LEU A 272 -2.52 7.95 -11.55
N TYR A 273 -1.20 7.76 -11.42
CA TYR A 273 -0.22 8.22 -12.40
C TYR A 273 0.99 7.30 -12.44
N SER A 274 1.67 7.27 -13.59
CA SER A 274 3.01 6.72 -13.73
C SER A 274 3.69 7.42 -14.89
N ASP A 275 4.99 7.68 -14.77
CA ASP A 275 5.79 8.07 -15.94
C ASP A 275 5.67 7.03 -17.06
N PRO A 276 5.76 7.44 -18.33
CA PRO A 276 5.78 6.50 -19.45
C PRO A 276 6.98 5.54 -19.34
N SER A 277 6.78 4.25 -19.64
CA SER A 277 7.90 3.31 -19.74
C SER A 277 8.81 3.65 -20.91
N THR A 278 10.06 3.21 -20.83
CA THR A 278 11.07 3.47 -21.86
C THR A 278 10.67 2.91 -23.23
N ASP A 279 9.94 1.80 -23.24
CA ASP A 279 9.48 1.12 -24.46
C ASP A 279 8.10 1.58 -24.94
N GLY A 280 7.42 2.45 -24.18
CA GLY A 280 6.06 2.92 -24.47
C GLY A 280 4.94 1.91 -24.17
N SER A 281 5.25 0.80 -23.48
CA SER A 281 4.24 -0.17 -23.01
C SER A 281 3.22 0.44 -22.05
N PRO A 282 1.95 0.00 -22.07
CA PRO A 282 0.93 0.48 -21.16
C PRO A 282 1.27 0.12 -19.70
N GLN A 283 0.88 0.99 -18.77
CA GLN A 283 1.06 0.80 -17.33
C GLN A 283 -0.30 0.57 -16.62
N PRO A 284 -0.39 -0.25 -15.56
CA PRO A 284 0.68 -1.11 -15.04
C PRO A 284 1.06 -2.19 -16.06
N HIS A 285 2.36 -2.45 -16.18
CA HIS A 285 2.90 -3.47 -17.08
C HIS A 285 2.50 -4.89 -16.63
N THR A 286 2.54 -5.10 -15.31
CA THR A 286 2.22 -6.38 -14.69
C THR A 286 1.06 -6.20 -13.74
N VAL A 287 0.07 -7.08 -13.83
CA VAL A 287 -0.96 -7.28 -12.81
C VAL A 287 -0.92 -8.73 -12.41
N PHE A 288 -0.56 -8.98 -11.15
CA PHE A 288 -0.34 -10.31 -10.63
C PHE A 288 -1.05 -10.47 -9.30
N TYR A 289 -1.69 -11.62 -9.10
CA TYR A 289 -2.22 -12.00 -7.81
C TYR A 289 -2.12 -13.51 -7.61
N ALA A 290 -1.91 -13.93 -6.38
CA ALA A 290 -1.69 -15.34 -6.03
C ALA A 290 -2.17 -15.65 -4.60
N HIS A 291 -2.28 -16.93 -4.30
CA HIS A 291 -2.54 -17.40 -2.95
C HIS A 291 -1.28 -17.29 -2.08
N SER A 292 -1.32 -16.43 -1.07
CA SER A 292 -0.19 -16.18 -0.17
C SER A 292 0.06 -17.36 0.78
N ILE A 293 -0.98 -17.93 1.39
CA ILE A 293 -0.89 -19.07 2.33
C ILE A 293 -0.04 -20.26 1.82
N GLU A 294 -0.35 -20.80 0.63
CA GLU A 294 0.35 -21.99 0.12
C GLU A 294 1.73 -21.67 -0.48
N ARG A 295 2.04 -20.37 -0.66
CA ARG A 295 3.14 -19.93 -1.52
C ARG A 295 4.03 -18.85 -0.90
N ILE A 296 3.75 -18.34 0.31
CA ILE A 296 4.62 -17.36 1.01
C ILE A 296 5.99 -17.99 1.25
N TYR A 297 6.04 -19.23 1.75
CA TYR A 297 7.30 -19.96 1.86
C TYR A 297 7.98 -20.15 0.51
N THR A 298 7.20 -20.30 -0.57
CA THR A 298 7.75 -20.40 -1.93
C THR A 298 8.35 -19.06 -2.39
N LEU A 299 7.62 -17.94 -2.29
CA LEU A 299 8.08 -16.59 -2.63
C LEU A 299 9.32 -16.19 -1.83
N LEU A 300 9.31 -16.44 -0.52
CA LEU A 300 10.44 -16.18 0.38
C LEU A 300 11.67 -17.05 0.10
N GLN A 301 11.51 -18.17 -0.61
CA GLN A 301 12.62 -19.08 -0.97
C GLN A 301 13.02 -18.97 -2.45
N MET A 302 12.30 -18.18 -3.24
CA MET A 302 12.62 -17.98 -4.65
C MET A 302 13.94 -17.25 -4.81
N ALA A 303 14.66 -17.61 -5.87
CA ALA A 303 15.81 -16.85 -6.32
C ALA A 303 15.37 -15.48 -6.83
N LYS A 304 16.22 -14.47 -6.66
CA LYS A 304 15.97 -13.08 -7.10
C LYS A 304 15.58 -12.98 -8.58
N GLU A 305 16.13 -13.85 -9.42
CA GLU A 305 15.81 -13.91 -10.86
C GLU A 305 14.34 -14.29 -11.08
N THR A 306 13.82 -15.22 -10.28
CA THR A 306 12.41 -15.64 -10.39
C THR A 306 11.47 -14.52 -9.95
N LEU A 307 11.81 -13.84 -8.84
CA LEU A 307 11.04 -12.70 -8.35
C LEU A 307 11.06 -11.54 -9.36
N TYR A 308 12.21 -11.26 -9.97
CA TYR A 308 12.34 -10.29 -11.05
C TYR A 308 11.44 -10.64 -12.24
N TYR A 309 11.41 -11.91 -12.69
CA TYR A 309 10.55 -12.30 -13.81
C TYR A 309 9.06 -12.27 -13.47
N ILE A 310 8.67 -12.46 -12.21
CA ILE A 310 7.28 -12.22 -11.78
C ILE A 310 6.98 -10.72 -11.84
N LEU A 311 7.89 -9.88 -11.34
CA LEU A 311 7.74 -8.42 -11.35
C LEU A 311 7.65 -7.86 -12.79
N SER A 312 8.52 -8.32 -13.70
CA SER A 312 8.53 -7.90 -15.10
C SER A 312 7.38 -8.49 -15.93
N GLY A 313 6.62 -9.46 -15.39
CA GLY A 313 5.57 -10.15 -16.12
C GLY A 313 6.07 -11.25 -17.07
N ASP A 314 7.38 -11.49 -17.13
CA ASP A 314 7.99 -12.56 -17.94
C ASP A 314 7.70 -13.97 -17.39
N SER A 315 7.26 -14.07 -16.14
CA SER A 315 6.90 -15.33 -15.49
C SER A 315 5.58 -15.21 -14.73
N ALA A 316 4.70 -16.18 -14.98
CA ALA A 316 3.50 -16.43 -14.20
C ALA A 316 3.60 -17.75 -13.42
N SER A 317 4.82 -18.20 -13.07
CA SER A 317 5.09 -19.56 -12.56
C SER A 317 4.35 -19.95 -11.26
N ILE A 318 3.88 -18.97 -10.49
CA ILE A 318 3.04 -19.15 -9.29
C ILE A 318 1.63 -18.57 -9.44
N TYR A 319 1.24 -18.15 -10.65
CA TYR A 319 -0.10 -17.68 -10.95
C TYR A 319 -1.08 -18.87 -11.01
N LEU A 320 -1.92 -19.01 -9.99
CA LEU A 320 -3.11 -19.86 -10.01
C LEU A 320 -4.12 -19.20 -9.05
N PRO A 321 -5.15 -18.49 -9.55
CA PRO A 321 -6.28 -19.22 -10.17
C PRO A 321 -7.13 -18.44 -11.20
N LYS A 322 -8.15 -19.13 -11.74
CA LYS A 322 -9.27 -18.57 -12.52
C LYS A 322 -10.01 -17.45 -11.75
N GLU A 323 -10.72 -16.57 -12.45
CA GLU A 323 -11.59 -15.56 -11.83
C GLU A 323 -12.53 -16.19 -10.76
N ASN A 324 -12.78 -15.46 -9.66
CA ASN A 324 -13.64 -15.86 -8.54
C ASN A 324 -13.15 -17.06 -7.71
N TYR A 325 -11.83 -17.23 -7.60
CA TYR A 325 -11.28 -18.17 -6.63
C TYR A 325 -11.12 -17.50 -5.27
N TRP A 326 -11.29 -18.30 -4.23
CA TRP A 326 -11.05 -17.87 -2.87
C TRP A 326 -9.58 -18.05 -2.50
N LEU A 327 -8.99 -17.01 -1.91
CA LEU A 327 -7.56 -16.87 -1.69
C LEU A 327 -7.32 -16.17 -0.36
N ALA A 328 -6.13 -16.33 0.20
CA ALA A 328 -5.52 -15.26 0.99
C ALA A 328 -4.59 -14.53 0.04
N PRO A 329 -4.88 -13.28 -0.35
CA PRO A 329 -4.29 -12.78 -1.57
C PRO A 329 -2.93 -12.11 -1.33
N PHE A 330 -2.02 -12.39 -2.24
CA PHE A 330 -0.89 -11.54 -2.57
C PHE A 330 -1.25 -10.80 -3.85
N LEU A 331 -1.15 -9.48 -3.84
CA LEU A 331 -1.49 -8.60 -4.94
C LEU A 331 -0.24 -7.83 -5.37
N LEU A 332 -0.01 -7.71 -6.68
CA LEU A 332 1.13 -6.99 -7.26
C LEU A 332 0.70 -6.22 -8.50
N GLN A 333 1.04 -4.93 -8.55
CA GLN A 333 1.09 -4.17 -9.80
C GLN A 333 2.53 -3.73 -10.09
N GLY A 334 3.06 -4.14 -11.24
CA GLY A 334 4.42 -3.81 -11.70
C GLY A 334 4.41 -2.72 -12.77
N TYR A 335 5.40 -1.83 -12.70
CA TYR A 335 5.53 -0.65 -13.54
C TYR A 335 6.90 -0.60 -14.20
N GLY A 336 6.96 -0.43 -15.52
CA GLY A 336 8.20 -0.46 -16.31
C GLY A 336 8.00 -1.07 -17.71
N PRO A 337 9.07 -1.38 -18.45
CA PRO A 337 10.48 -1.20 -18.07
C PRO A 337 10.94 0.26 -18.12
N TYR A 338 11.83 0.63 -17.22
CA TYR A 338 12.57 1.90 -17.23
C TYR A 338 14.06 1.68 -17.47
N ASN A 339 14.72 2.66 -18.09
CA ASN A 339 16.17 2.76 -18.14
C ASN A 339 16.57 3.94 -17.26
N LEU A 340 17.49 3.71 -16.33
CA LEU A 340 17.89 4.68 -15.33
C LEU A 340 19.37 4.97 -15.43
N GLU A 341 19.70 6.14 -15.97
CA GLU A 341 21.02 6.73 -15.82
C GLU A 341 21.22 7.25 -14.40
N MET A 342 22.44 7.69 -14.10
CA MET A 342 22.75 8.25 -12.79
C MET A 342 22.01 9.57 -12.60
N GLY A 343 21.20 9.69 -11.55
CA GLY A 343 20.41 10.89 -11.26
C GLY A 343 19.01 10.91 -11.86
N ASP A 344 18.68 9.96 -12.75
CA ASP A 344 17.33 9.81 -13.31
C ASP A 344 16.34 9.42 -12.22
N SER A 345 15.08 9.82 -12.42
CA SER A 345 13.97 9.49 -11.54
C SER A 345 12.74 9.02 -12.31
N VAL A 346 11.95 8.17 -11.67
CA VAL A 346 10.64 7.73 -12.14
C VAL A 346 9.60 8.07 -11.07
N HIS A 347 8.50 8.68 -11.50
CA HIS A 347 7.38 9.08 -10.68
C HIS A 347 6.19 8.15 -10.88
N ILE A 348 5.63 7.63 -9.78
CA ILE A 348 4.43 6.78 -9.79
C ILE A 348 3.54 7.20 -8.62
N VAL A 349 2.25 7.37 -8.88
CA VAL A 349 1.25 7.72 -7.87
C VAL A 349 0.19 6.62 -7.84
N ILE A 350 -0.03 6.06 -6.65
CA ILE A 350 -1.09 5.11 -6.39
C ILE A 350 -2.06 5.66 -5.35
N VAL A 351 -3.21 5.00 -5.21
CA VAL A 351 -4.16 5.24 -4.13
C VAL A 351 -4.46 3.91 -3.44
N GLU A 352 -4.42 3.90 -2.11
CA GLU A 352 -5.03 2.88 -1.27
C GLU A 352 -6.45 3.31 -0.93
N ALA A 353 -7.42 2.41 -1.05
CA ALA A 353 -8.81 2.73 -0.75
C ALA A 353 -9.53 1.55 -0.09
N VAL A 354 -10.37 1.88 0.90
CA VAL A 354 -11.30 0.95 1.52
C VAL A 354 -12.66 1.61 1.60
N HIS A 355 -13.71 0.93 1.16
CA HIS A 355 -15.06 1.42 1.41
C HIS A 355 -16.07 0.29 1.46
N GLY A 356 -17.05 0.46 2.33
CA GLY A 356 -18.10 -0.50 2.58
C GLY A 356 -19.39 0.10 3.11
N ILE A 357 -20.12 -0.70 3.86
CA ILE A 357 -21.29 -0.27 4.63
C ILE A 357 -20.87 0.45 5.91
N SER A 358 -21.77 1.27 6.47
CA SER A 358 -21.46 2.03 7.69
C SER A 358 -21.35 1.12 8.93
N PRO A 359 -20.56 1.48 9.96
CA PRO A 359 -20.51 0.72 11.22
C PRO A 359 -21.89 0.56 11.88
N LYS A 360 -22.79 1.54 11.74
CA LYS A 360 -24.19 1.39 12.20
C LYS A 360 -24.93 0.27 11.46
N THR A 361 -24.70 0.13 10.16
CA THR A 361 -25.24 -0.97 9.37
C THR A 361 -24.63 -2.29 9.83
N CYS A 362 -23.33 -2.35 10.14
CA CYS A 362 -22.67 -3.57 10.61
C CYS A 362 -23.34 -4.19 11.85
N LEU A 363 -23.86 -3.36 12.77
CA LEU A 363 -24.58 -3.79 13.97
C LEU A 363 -25.92 -4.51 13.68
N GLY A 364 -26.40 -4.46 12.43
CA GLY A 364 -27.57 -5.23 11.99
C GLY A 364 -27.27 -6.71 11.73
N GLY A 365 -26.02 -7.16 11.89
CA GLY A 365 -25.61 -8.55 11.76
C GLY A 365 -25.95 -9.16 10.40
N SER A 366 -26.52 -10.37 10.39
CA SER A 366 -26.86 -11.10 9.16
C SER A 366 -27.79 -10.32 8.22
N ASP A 367 -28.70 -9.50 8.77
CA ASP A 367 -29.63 -8.70 7.96
C ASP A 367 -28.90 -7.63 7.13
N SER A 368 -27.68 -7.27 7.53
CA SER A 368 -26.86 -6.27 6.86
C SER A 368 -25.94 -6.84 5.78
N GLN A 369 -25.73 -8.15 5.73
CA GLN A 369 -24.87 -8.80 4.75
C GLN A 369 -25.33 -8.54 3.31
N GLN A 370 -26.64 -8.39 3.09
CA GLN A 370 -27.21 -8.07 1.76
C GLN A 370 -26.72 -6.74 1.17
N TYR A 371 -26.19 -5.83 2.00
CA TYR A 371 -25.71 -4.51 1.58
C TYR A 371 -24.23 -4.52 1.21
N LEU A 372 -23.47 -5.53 1.61
CA LEU A 372 -22.03 -5.64 1.30
C LEU A 372 -21.75 -5.75 -0.21
N LYS A 373 -22.71 -6.26 -0.99
CA LYS A 373 -22.62 -6.29 -2.47
C LYS A 373 -22.46 -4.90 -3.10
N ASP A 374 -22.89 -3.85 -2.40
CA ASP A 374 -22.71 -2.47 -2.86
C ASP A 374 -21.30 -1.94 -2.56
N GLY A 375 -20.48 -2.66 -1.77
CA GLY A 375 -19.11 -2.31 -1.40
C GLY A 375 -18.22 -2.00 -2.60
N HIS A 376 -18.28 -2.79 -3.67
CA HIS A 376 -17.54 -2.51 -4.91
C HIS A 376 -17.87 -1.14 -5.51
N LYS A 377 -19.15 -0.77 -5.53
CA LYS A 377 -19.59 0.55 -6.01
C LYS A 377 -19.08 1.67 -5.12
N TYR A 378 -18.93 1.44 -3.82
CA TYR A 378 -18.39 2.44 -2.92
C TYR A 378 -16.86 2.56 -3.02
N LEU A 379 -16.14 1.44 -3.12
CA LEU A 379 -14.69 1.43 -3.33
C LEU A 379 -14.30 2.17 -4.61
N THR A 380 -14.96 1.85 -5.72
CA THR A 380 -14.71 2.53 -7.01
C THR A 380 -14.98 4.03 -6.93
N ARG A 381 -15.96 4.48 -6.13
CA ARG A 381 -16.17 5.91 -5.86
C ARG A 381 -15.05 6.54 -5.04
N SER A 382 -14.47 5.85 -4.06
CA SER A 382 -13.30 6.36 -3.33
C SER A 382 -12.12 6.56 -4.29
N VAL A 383 -11.86 5.60 -5.17
CA VAL A 383 -10.81 5.69 -6.20
C VAL A 383 -11.10 6.82 -7.19
N ASP A 384 -12.34 6.97 -7.65
CA ASP A 384 -12.73 8.04 -8.57
C ASP A 384 -12.52 9.43 -7.94
N ARG A 385 -12.80 9.58 -6.63
CA ARG A 385 -12.56 10.82 -5.87
C ARG A 385 -11.08 11.11 -5.64
N ALA A 386 -10.28 10.07 -5.38
CA ALA A 386 -8.83 10.22 -5.29
C ALA A 386 -8.24 10.67 -6.63
N ASN A 387 -8.75 10.12 -7.74
CA ASN A 387 -8.35 10.56 -9.07
C ASN A 387 -8.82 12.00 -9.38
N GLU A 388 -10.03 12.38 -8.96
CA GLU A 388 -10.53 13.76 -9.08
C GLU A 388 -9.61 14.76 -8.37
N ILE A 389 -9.32 14.53 -7.09
CA ILE A 389 -8.49 15.45 -6.29
C ILE A 389 -7.04 15.47 -6.81
N PHE A 390 -6.49 14.32 -7.22
CA PHE A 390 -5.16 14.24 -7.84
C PHE A 390 -5.07 15.09 -9.12
N ASN A 391 -6.05 14.94 -10.03
CA ASN A 391 -6.09 15.72 -11.27
C ASN A 391 -6.35 17.22 -11.05
N ASN A 392 -6.86 17.58 -9.87
CA ASN A 392 -7.00 18.97 -9.44
C ASN A 392 -5.79 19.48 -8.63
N ASN A 393 -4.63 18.82 -8.73
CA ASN A 393 -3.42 19.14 -7.96
C ASN A 393 -3.68 19.21 -6.45
N TYR A 394 -4.42 18.23 -5.94
CA TYR A 394 -4.83 18.10 -4.54
C TYR A 394 -5.75 19.21 -4.02
N TYR A 395 -6.14 20.15 -4.87
CA TYR A 395 -7.03 21.24 -4.51
C TYR A 395 -8.48 20.76 -4.36
N LEU A 396 -9.12 21.13 -3.26
CA LEU A 396 -10.57 20.97 -3.09
C LEU A 396 -11.24 22.32 -3.33
N GLU A 397 -12.02 22.43 -4.42
CA GLU A 397 -12.68 23.68 -4.83
C GLU A 397 -13.52 24.32 -3.72
N ASP A 398 -14.17 23.49 -2.90
CA ASP A 398 -14.88 23.93 -1.71
C ASP A 398 -14.35 23.21 -0.46
N TYR A 399 -13.20 23.67 0.07
CA TYR A 399 -12.80 23.32 1.44
C TYR A 399 -13.97 23.67 2.40
N PRO A 400 -14.55 22.67 3.11
CA PRO A 400 -15.75 22.85 3.92
C PRO A 400 -15.68 23.91 5.01
#